data_AF-A0A2N0MC50-F1
#
_entry.id   AF-A0A2N0MC50-F1
#
_cell.length_a   1.000
_cell.length_b   1.000
_cell.length_c   1.000
_cell.angle_alpha   90.00
_cell.angle_beta   90.00
_cell.angle_gamma   90.00
#
_symmetry.space_group_name_H-M   'P 1'
#
loop_
_entity.id
_entity.type
_entity.pdbx_description
1 polymer ?
#
loop_
_entity_poly.entity_id
_entity_poly.type
_entity_poly.pdbx_seq_one_letter_code
_entity_poly.pdbx_strand_id
1 'polypeptide(L)' 'MNHSQARESLPAYALGGLEAVELEQLEDHLRSCSACYQLAQEEVEVAAILSSVIAEVEPPVRLRRRIEDTVAQESKPLET' A
#
# COMPACT_ATOMS: atom_id res chain seq x y z
N MET A 1 -14.22 12.03 1.97
CA MET A 1 -15.00 11.20 2.91
C MET A 1 -15.02 11.80 4.32
N ASN A 2 -15.91 11.32 5.19
CA ASN A 2 -15.94 11.68 6.62
C ASN A 2 -15.12 10.70 7.49
N HIS A 3 -14.92 11.01 8.79
CA HIS A 3 -14.12 10.17 9.70
C HIS A 3 -14.66 8.76 9.92
N SER A 4 -15.98 8.54 9.90
CA SER A 4 -16.56 7.20 10.08
C SER A 4 -16.24 6.32 8.87
N GLN A 5 -16.51 6.86 7.68
CA GLN A 5 -16.20 6.21 6.41
C GLN A 5 -14.70 5.90 6.30
N ALA A 6 -13.84 6.87 6.67
CA ALA A 6 -12.40 6.66 6.67
C ALA A 6 -12.00 5.47 7.55
N ARG A 7 -12.50 5.41 8.80
CA ARG A 7 -12.21 4.32 9.74
C ARG A 7 -12.67 2.96 9.23
N GLU A 8 -13.85 2.90 8.62
CA GLU A 8 -14.38 1.66 8.03
C GLU A 8 -13.52 1.16 6.86
N SER A 9 -12.91 2.06 6.10
CA SER A 9 -12.03 1.73 4.97
C SER A 9 -10.60 1.35 5.38
N LEU A 10 -10.13 1.65 6.59
CA LEU A 10 -8.73 1.45 6.98
C LEU A 10 -8.23 -0.01 6.90
N PRO A 11 -9.00 -1.03 7.34
CA PRO A 11 -8.54 -2.42 7.22
C PRO A 11 -8.34 -2.84 5.75
N ALA A 12 -9.27 -2.44 4.87
CA ALA A 12 -9.16 -2.71 3.44
C ALA A 12 -7.99 -1.93 2.81
N TYR A 13 -7.78 -0.68 3.22
CA TYR A 13 -6.63 0.12 2.82
C TYR A 13 -5.30 -0.55 3.20
N ALA A 14 -5.16 -0.99 4.45
CA ALA A 14 -3.95 -1.64 4.95
C ALA A 14 -3.61 -2.95 4.20
N LEU A 15 -4.63 -3.63 3.69
CA LEU A 15 -4.49 -4.85 2.88
C LEU A 15 -4.39 -4.59 1.37
N GLY A 16 -4.41 -3.32 0.94
CA GLY A 16 -4.39 -2.95 -0.49
C GLY A 16 -5.65 -3.35 -1.26
N GLY A 17 -6.78 -3.49 -0.57
CA GLY A 17 -8.05 -3.99 -1.10
C GLY A 17 -9.08 -2.92 -1.49
N LEU A 18 -8.70 -1.64 -1.52
CA LEU A 18 -9.57 -0.56 -1.98
C LEU A 18 -9.50 -0.39 -3.49
N GLU A 19 -10.64 -0.07 -4.10
CA GLU A 19 -10.68 0.35 -5.50
C GLU A 19 -10.05 1.73 -5.69
N ALA A 20 -9.58 2.04 -6.90
CA ALA A 20 -8.80 3.26 -7.18
C ALA A 20 -9.49 4.55 -6.69
N VAL A 21 -10.80 4.65 -6.89
CA VAL A 21 -11.59 5.83 -6.48
C VAL A 21 -11.74 5.91 -4.94
N GLU A 22 -11.88 4.78 -4.27
CA GLU A 22 -11.99 4.74 -2.80
C GLU A 22 -10.65 5.03 -2.14
N LEU A 23 -9.57 4.52 -2.73
CA LEU A 23 -8.20 4.79 -2.31
C LEU A 23 -7.89 6.29 -2.38
N GLU A 24 -8.16 6.93 -3.53
CA GLU A 24 -7.90 8.37 -3.72
C GLU A 24 -8.67 9.21 -2.68
N GLN A 25 -9.95 8.91 -2.46
CA GLN A 25 -10.76 9.61 -1.49
C GLN A 25 -10.26 9.44 -0.05
N LEU A 26 -9.73 8.25 0.28
CA LEU A 26 -9.18 7.98 1.61
C LEU A 26 -7.87 8.73 1.79
N GLU A 27 -6.97 8.63 0.83
CA GLU A 27 -5.67 9.32 0.87
C GLU A 27 -5.83 10.83 0.99
N ASP A 28 -6.79 11.43 0.29
CA ASP A 28 -7.13 12.84 0.44
C ASP A 28 -7.52 13.20 1.89
N HIS A 29 -8.28 12.33 2.56
CA HIS A 29 -8.63 12.51 3.96
C HIS A 29 -7.40 12.36 4.87
N LEU A 30 -6.58 11.33 4.66
CA LEU A 30 -5.40 11.05 5.47
C LEU A 30 -4.35 12.17 5.39
N ARG A 31 -4.24 12.86 4.24
CA ARG A 31 -3.36 14.04 4.09
C ARG A 31 -3.73 15.21 5.02
N SER A 32 -5.00 15.32 5.41
CA SER A 32 -5.51 16.44 6.22
C SER A 32 -5.91 16.06 7.65
N CYS A 33 -6.01 14.76 7.97
CA CYS A 33 -6.42 14.29 9.29
C CYS A 33 -5.37 13.38 9.93
N SER A 34 -4.59 13.93 10.86
CA SER A 34 -3.55 13.19 11.59
C SER A 34 -4.09 12.02 12.42
N ALA A 35 -5.28 12.15 13.00
CA ALA A 35 -5.90 11.09 13.80
C ALA A 35 -6.26 9.86 12.94
N CYS A 36 -6.84 10.08 11.75
CA CYS A 36 -7.13 8.99 10.83
C CYS A 36 -5.85 8.42 10.20
N TYR A 37 -4.84 9.25 9.97
CA TYR A 37 -3.52 8.78 9.53
C TYR A 37 -2.87 7.85 10.55
N GLN A 38 -2.90 8.18 11.85
CA GLN A 38 -2.37 7.32 12.90
C GLN A 38 -3.08 5.96 12.95
N LEU A 39 -4.41 5.96 12.90
CA LEU A 39 -5.19 4.71 12.83
C LEU A 39 -4.84 3.88 11.58
N ALA A 40 -4.61 4.54 10.44
CA ALA A 40 -4.18 3.85 9.22
C ALA A 40 -2.81 3.16 9.40
N GLN A 41 -1.87 3.81 10.10
CA GLN A 41 -0.58 3.20 10.41
C GLN A 41 -0.73 1.98 11.33
N GLU A 42 -1.59 2.05 12.35
CA GLU A 42 -1.87 0.91 13.24
C GLU A 42 -2.43 -0.29 12.44
N GLU A 43 -3.36 -0.06 11.52
CA GLU A 43 -3.90 -1.13 10.65
C GLU A 43 -2.84 -1.72 9.71
N VAL A 44 -1.93 -0.88 9.18
CA VAL A 44 -0.79 -1.34 8.36
C VAL A 44 0.18 -2.21 9.18
N GLU A 45 0.45 -1.85 10.43
CA GLU A 45 1.26 -2.68 11.34
C GLU A 45 0.62 -4.05 11.58
N VAL A 46 -0.71 -4.08 11.81
CA VAL A 46 -1.46 -5.34 11.95
C VAL A 46 -1.38 -6.17 10.67
N ALA A 47 -1.54 -5.56 9.50
CA ALA A 47 -1.41 -6.25 8.21
C ALA A 47 0.01 -6.84 8.00
N ALA A 48 1.06 -6.15 8.46
CA ALA A 48 2.43 -6.65 8.40
C ALA A 48 2.64 -7.88 9.30
N ILE A 49 2.00 -7.95 10.48
CA ILE A 49 2.04 -9.15 11.32
C ILE A 49 1.35 -10.32 10.60
N LEU A 50 0.22 -10.08 9.94
CA LEU A 50 -0.48 -11.11 9.17
C LEU A 50 0.36 -11.65 8.00
N SER A 51 1.14 -10.81 7.32
CA SER A 51 2.01 -11.29 6.24
C SER A 51 3.15 -12.17 6.76
N SER A 52 3.62 -11.93 7.99
CA SER A 52 4.71 -12.70 8.60
C SER A 52 4.36 -14.17 8.92
N VAL A 53 3.07 -14.51 9.02
CA VAL A 53 2.63 -15.88 9.31
C VAL A 53 2.34 -16.70 8.04
N ILE A 54 2.36 -16.07 6.87
CA ILE A 54 2.10 -16.73 5.60
C ILE A 54 3.39 -17.42 5.13
N ALA A 55 3.27 -18.67 4.69
CA ALA A 55 4.41 -19.41 4.16
C ALA A 55 4.94 -18.73 2.89
N GLU A 56 6.25 -18.45 2.88
CA GLU A 56 6.94 -17.95 1.69
C GLU A 56 6.86 -19.00 0.56
N VAL A 57 6.59 -18.53 -0.65
CA VAL A 57 6.58 -19.37 -1.86
C VAL A 57 7.74 -18.94 -2.75
N GLU A 58 8.56 -19.91 -3.16
CA GLU A 58 9.69 -19.66 -4.05
C GLU A 58 9.21 -19.02 -5.36
N PRO A 59 9.64 -17.80 -5.70
CA PRO A 59 9.23 -17.15 -6.93
C PRO A 59 9.87 -17.84 -8.16
N PRO A 60 9.25 -17.76 -9.35
CA PRO A 60 9.88 -18.26 -10.57
C PRO A 60 11.25 -17.61 -10.79
N VAL A 61 12.27 -18.41 -11.14
CA VAL A 61 13.67 -17.97 -11.28
C VAL A 61 13.86 -16.70 -12.13
N ARG A 62 12.99 -16.49 -13.14
CA ARG A 62 13.06 -15.32 -14.03
C ARG A 62 12.34 -14.08 -13.52
N LEU A 63 11.56 -14.17 -12.44
CA LEU A 63 10.74 -13.06 -11.94
C LEU A 63 11.61 -11.87 -11.50
N ARG A 64 12.68 -12.14 -10.74
CA ARG A 64 13.62 -11.09 -10.30
C ARG A 64 14.16 -10.27 -11.46
N ARG A 65 14.74 -10.95 -12.46
CA ARG A 65 15.30 -10.29 -13.65
C ARG A 65 14.26 -9.45 -14.39
N ARG A 66 13.02 -9.95 -14.52
CA ARG A 66 11.94 -9.21 -15.16
C ARG A 66 11.60 -7.91 -14.43
N ILE A 67 11.56 -7.94 -13.09
CA ILE A 67 11.28 -6.74 -12.28
C ILE A 67 12.42 -5.72 -12.45
N GLU A 68 13.68 -6.19 -12.37
CA GLU A 68 14.86 -5.33 -12.55
C GLU A 68 14.88 -4.66 -13.93
N ASP A 69 14.61 -5.43 -15.00
CA ASP A 69 14.54 -4.91 -16.36
C ASP A 69 13.42 -3.85 -16.51
N THR A 70 12.24 -4.05 -15.89
CA THR A 70 11.14 -3.06 -15.89
C THR A 70 11.54 -1.78 -15.18
N VAL A 71 12.10 -1.86 -13.97
CA VAL A 71 12.51 -0.68 -13.21
C VAL A 71 13.59 0.12 -13.96
N ALA A 72 14.54 -0.57 -14.60
CA ALA A 72 15.57 0.08 -15.41
C ALA A 72 15.01 0.87 -16.60
N GLN A 73 13.87 0.44 -17.18
CA GLN A 73 13.21 1.13 -18.27
C GLN A 73 12.38 2.35 -17.81
N GLU A 74 11.76 2.28 -16.63
CA GLU A 74 10.95 3.37 -16.06
C GLU A 74 11.81 4.47 -15.42
N SER A 75 13.04 4.14 -15.03
CA SER A 75 14.01 5.08 -14.49
C SER A 75 14.42 6.09 -15.57
N LYS A 76 13.81 7.28 -15.59
CA LYS A 76 14.34 8.40 -16.38
C LYS A 76 15.79 8.67 -15.93
N PRO A 77 16.79 8.74 -16.82
CA PRO A 77 18.14 9.04 -16.41
C PRO A 77 18.18 10.41 -15.73
N LEU A 78 18.81 10.48 -14.56
CA LEU A 78 19.14 11.74 -13.91
C LEU A 78 20.13 12.47 -14.83
N GLU A 79 19.65 13.42 -15.62
CA GLU A 79 20.50 14.36 -16.34
C GLU A 79 21.22 15.23 -15.29
N THR A 80 22.51 14.93 -15.08
CA THR A 80 23.47 15.75 -14.32
C THR A 80 23.93 16.95 -15.11
#